data_AF-A0A2R6BF10-F1
#
_entry.id   AF-A0A2R6BF10-F1
#
_cell.length_a   1.000
_cell.length_b   1.000
_cell.length_c   1.000
_cell.angle_alpha   90.00
_cell.angle_beta   90.00
_cell.angle_gamma   90.00
#
_symmetry.space_group_name_H-M   'P 1'
#
loop_
_entity.id
_entity.type
_entity.pdbx_description
1 polymer ?
#
loop_
_entity_poly.entity_id
_entity_poly.type
_entity_poly.pdbx_seq_one_letter_code
_entity_poly.pdbx_strand_id
1 'polypeptide(L)'
;MIEKLNLFNTEVIGAFALASNKFIILPYSVDSKIVQFFEERTRLNVIKLSLGGINSVGIMVAMNDNGIVLPYNADEEDICILKKEGLNVHLSKSKMNALGNMIVANNKVGFVSPKLSMATIKAAEDTLGVELIKTTIAGLTTIGSSLALNNKGFVCHPQTTETEFALVSSNTNLNGVRVTVNSGYPYVRSGIIYNDSFVFVGYKTTGIEMAEIERALKV
;
A
#
# COMPACT_ATOMS: atom_id res chain seq x y z
N MET A 1 -15.60 5.27 -4.40
CA MET A 1 -16.00 4.17 -5.29
C MET A 1 -15.28 2.90 -4.85
N ILE A 2 -16.04 1.82 -4.61
CA ILE A 2 -15.47 0.48 -4.40
C ILE A 2 -15.84 -0.45 -5.57
N GLU A 3 -14.86 -1.18 -6.13
CA GLU A 3 -15.08 -2.06 -7.27
C GLU A 3 -14.25 -3.34 -7.17
N LYS A 4 -14.80 -4.46 -7.66
CA LYS A 4 -14.06 -5.73 -7.75
C LYS A 4 -13.13 -5.72 -8.96
N LEU A 5 -11.91 -6.19 -8.78
CA LEU A 5 -10.92 -6.33 -9.84
C LEU A 5 -10.38 -7.76 -9.86
N ASN A 6 -10.24 -8.30 -11.08
CA ASN A 6 -9.43 -9.49 -11.33
C ASN A 6 -8.15 -9.06 -12.05
N LEU A 7 -7.06 -8.96 -11.30
CA LEU A 7 -5.73 -8.63 -11.82
C LEU A 7 -4.84 -9.86 -11.64
N PHE A 8 -4.13 -10.27 -12.71
CA PHE A 8 -3.24 -11.45 -12.72
C PHE A 8 -3.88 -12.79 -12.29
N ASN A 9 -5.20 -12.95 -12.43
CA ASN A 9 -5.92 -14.14 -11.93
C ASN A 9 -5.66 -14.43 -10.44
N THR A 10 -5.41 -13.39 -9.65
CA THR A 10 -5.24 -13.49 -8.20
C THR A 10 -6.27 -12.63 -7.48
N GLU A 11 -6.67 -13.09 -6.30
CA GLU A 11 -7.45 -12.30 -5.35
C GLU A 11 -6.59 -11.27 -4.60
N VAL A 12 -5.26 -11.44 -4.58
CA VAL A 12 -4.32 -10.63 -3.78
C VAL A 12 -3.76 -9.46 -4.60
N ILE A 13 -4.65 -8.66 -5.18
CA ILE A 13 -4.30 -7.62 -6.18
C ILE A 13 -3.35 -6.54 -5.63
N GLY A 14 -3.43 -6.21 -4.34
CA GLY A 14 -2.58 -5.24 -3.66
C GLY A 14 -1.13 -5.72 -3.45
N ALA A 15 -0.85 -7.01 -3.69
CA ALA A 15 0.53 -7.50 -3.76
C ALA A 15 1.23 -7.07 -5.05
N PHE A 16 0.46 -6.86 -6.12
CA PHE A 16 0.96 -6.55 -7.46
C PHE A 16 0.69 -5.11 -7.88
N ALA A 17 0.00 -4.32 -7.08
CA ALA A 17 -0.31 -2.94 -7.41
C ALA A 17 -0.49 -2.13 -6.13
N LEU A 18 -0.18 -0.84 -6.20
CA LEU A 18 -0.45 0.11 -5.12
C LEU A 18 -0.78 1.47 -5.71
N ALA A 19 -1.49 2.31 -4.96
CA ALA A 19 -1.89 3.63 -5.41
C ALA A 19 -1.55 4.68 -4.35
N SER A 20 -1.25 5.89 -4.83
CA SER A 20 -1.34 7.13 -4.06
C SER A 20 -2.55 7.92 -4.57
N ASN A 21 -2.75 9.14 -4.09
CA ASN A 21 -3.75 10.04 -4.68
C ASN A 21 -3.30 10.64 -6.01
N LYS A 22 -2.04 10.45 -6.41
CA LYS A 22 -1.46 11.01 -7.64
C LYS A 22 -1.22 9.95 -8.72
N PHE A 23 -0.78 8.76 -8.32
CA PHE A 23 -0.30 7.74 -9.24
C PHE A 23 -0.77 6.34 -8.85
N ILE A 24 -0.85 5.47 -9.84
CA ILE A 24 -1.00 4.03 -9.64
C ILE A 24 0.28 3.36 -10.10
N ILE A 25 0.85 2.51 -9.26
CA ILE A 25 2.07 1.76 -9.59
C ILE A 25 1.68 0.35 -9.99
N LEU A 26 2.08 -0.04 -11.19
CA LEU A 26 1.90 -1.39 -11.74
C LEU A 26 3.23 -2.03 -12.14
N PRO A 27 3.28 -3.35 -12.28
CA PRO A 27 4.44 -4.05 -12.81
C PRO A 27 4.67 -3.76 -14.30
N TYR A 28 5.92 -3.79 -14.73
CA TYR A 28 6.29 -3.58 -16.13
C TYR A 28 5.66 -4.61 -17.08
N SER A 29 5.39 -5.81 -16.60
CA SER A 29 4.77 -6.90 -17.38
C SER A 29 3.27 -6.71 -17.70
N VAL A 30 2.62 -5.70 -17.11
CA VAL A 30 1.17 -5.48 -17.30
C VAL A 30 0.84 -5.00 -18.73
N ASP A 31 -0.20 -5.60 -19.31
CA ASP A 31 -0.77 -5.23 -20.61
C ASP A 31 -1.35 -3.81 -20.62
N SER A 32 -1.24 -3.11 -21.75
CA SER A 32 -1.74 -1.74 -21.91
C SER A 32 -3.25 -1.60 -21.65
N LYS A 33 -4.05 -2.66 -21.83
CA LYS A 33 -5.49 -2.63 -21.51
C LYS A 33 -5.76 -2.43 -20.03
N ILE A 34 -4.92 -3.02 -19.16
CA ILE A 34 -5.05 -2.84 -17.71
C ILE A 34 -4.63 -1.43 -17.32
N VAL A 35 -3.58 -0.90 -17.96
CA VAL A 35 -3.17 0.50 -17.78
C VAL A 35 -4.33 1.44 -18.12
N GLN A 36 -4.89 1.29 -19.33
CA GLN A 36 -6.03 2.09 -19.80
C GLN A 36 -7.25 1.95 -18.86
N PHE A 37 -7.54 0.74 -18.38
CA PHE A 37 -8.60 0.53 -17.39
C PHE A 37 -8.43 1.41 -16.14
N PHE A 38 -7.23 1.44 -15.56
CA PHE A 38 -6.97 2.27 -14.39
C PHE A 38 -7.03 3.76 -14.70
N GLU A 39 -6.45 4.21 -15.82
CA GLU A 39 -6.42 5.61 -16.21
C GLU A 39 -7.84 6.15 -16.50
N GLU A 40 -8.66 5.41 -17.23
CA GLU A 40 -10.04 5.81 -17.54
C GLU A 40 -10.93 5.84 -16.29
N ARG A 41 -10.77 4.85 -15.40
CA ARG A 41 -11.63 4.69 -14.23
C ARG A 41 -11.28 5.63 -13.09
N THR A 42 -9.99 5.91 -12.91
CA THR A 42 -9.48 6.69 -11.76
C THR A 42 -9.02 8.08 -12.13
N ARG A 43 -8.76 8.34 -13.42
CA ARG A 43 -8.13 9.57 -13.93
C ARG A 43 -6.75 9.85 -13.33
N LEU A 44 -6.08 8.82 -12.82
CA LEU A 44 -4.70 8.88 -12.36
C LEU A 44 -3.77 8.26 -13.38
N ASN A 45 -2.57 8.82 -13.51
CA ASN A 45 -1.53 8.25 -14.35
C ASN A 45 -1.01 6.94 -13.75
N VAL A 46 -0.73 5.98 -14.62
CA VAL A 46 -0.11 4.71 -14.23
C VAL A 46 1.39 4.76 -14.51
N ILE A 47 2.19 4.46 -13.49
CA ILE A 47 3.64 4.28 -13.61
C ILE A 47 3.93 2.79 -13.55
N LYS A 48 4.66 2.30 -14.56
CA LYS A 48 5.09 0.90 -14.62
C LYS A 48 6.52 0.77 -14.10
N LEU A 49 6.74 -0.13 -13.15
CA LEU A 49 8.07 -0.41 -12.58
C LEU A 49 8.53 -1.84 -12.91
N SER A 50 9.82 -1.95 -13.24
CA SER A 50 10.51 -3.21 -13.54
C SER A 50 10.92 -3.92 -12.25
N LEU A 51 11.51 -3.18 -11.29
CA LEU A 51 12.07 -3.70 -10.04
C LEU A 51 12.98 -4.92 -10.23
N GLY A 52 13.83 -4.89 -11.27
CA GLY A 52 14.70 -6.02 -11.60
C GLY A 52 13.94 -7.29 -12.00
N GLY A 53 12.78 -7.13 -12.66
CA GLY A 53 11.94 -8.21 -13.17
C GLY A 53 10.95 -8.80 -12.18
N ILE A 54 10.78 -8.20 -10.99
CA ILE A 54 9.85 -8.71 -9.97
C ILE A 54 8.49 -8.02 -10.10
N ASN A 55 7.46 -8.82 -10.34
CA ASN A 55 6.10 -8.30 -10.56
C ASN A 55 5.35 -7.89 -9.28
N SER A 56 5.84 -8.23 -8.09
CA SER A 56 5.14 -7.94 -6.83
C SER A 56 5.41 -6.53 -6.31
N VAL A 57 5.18 -5.50 -7.15
CA VAL A 57 5.51 -4.09 -6.82
C VAL A 57 4.83 -3.63 -5.53
N GLY A 58 3.59 -4.07 -5.28
CA GLY A 58 2.84 -3.80 -4.05
C GLY A 58 3.56 -4.30 -2.80
N ILE A 59 4.19 -5.46 -2.86
CA ILE A 59 4.96 -6.04 -1.74
C ILE A 59 6.30 -5.31 -1.55
N MET A 60 6.92 -4.90 -2.65
CA MET A 60 8.30 -4.43 -2.65
C MET A 60 8.44 -2.97 -2.26
N VAL A 61 7.43 -2.15 -2.53
CA VAL A 61 7.53 -0.68 -2.49
C VAL A 61 6.58 -0.10 -1.44
N ALA A 62 7.06 0.93 -0.75
CA ALA A 62 6.24 1.77 0.12
C ALA A 62 6.15 3.18 -0.46
N MET A 63 4.96 3.77 -0.49
CA MET A 63 4.71 5.04 -1.18
C MET A 63 3.58 5.83 -0.51
N ASN A 64 3.63 7.15 -0.63
CA ASN A 64 2.51 8.07 -0.44
C ASN A 64 2.55 9.16 -1.54
N ASP A 65 1.85 10.29 -1.37
CA ASP A 65 1.83 11.34 -2.39
C ASP A 65 3.14 12.13 -2.53
N ASN A 66 4.05 11.99 -1.56
CA ASN A 66 5.29 12.77 -1.48
C ASN A 66 6.48 11.99 -2.04
N GLY A 67 6.52 10.68 -1.80
CA GLY A 67 7.68 9.88 -2.17
C GLY A 67 7.43 8.39 -2.17
N ILE A 68 8.49 7.68 -2.58
CA ILE A 68 8.50 6.25 -2.82
C ILE A 68 9.84 5.66 -2.41
N VAL A 69 9.76 4.59 -1.61
CA VAL A 69 10.93 3.85 -1.11
C VAL A 69 11.04 2.55 -1.90
N LEU A 70 12.11 2.46 -2.70
CA LEU A 70 12.39 1.33 -3.58
C LEU A 70 13.32 0.32 -2.89
N PRO A 71 13.19 -0.97 -3.23
CA PRO A 71 14.11 -2.01 -2.79
C PRO A 71 15.46 -1.88 -3.51
N TYR A 72 16.51 -2.48 -2.95
CA TYR A 72 17.89 -2.38 -3.48
C TYR A 72 18.08 -2.86 -4.93
N ASN A 73 17.15 -3.67 -5.45
CA ASN A 73 17.20 -4.27 -6.78
C ASN A 73 16.39 -3.49 -7.83
N ALA A 74 15.83 -2.32 -7.48
CA ALA A 74 15.25 -1.42 -8.47
C ALA A 74 16.34 -0.87 -9.40
N ASP A 75 15.98 -0.71 -10.68
CA ASP A 75 16.92 -0.26 -11.70
C ASP A 75 16.92 1.28 -11.83
N GLU A 76 17.87 1.79 -12.61
CA GLU A 76 18.02 3.24 -12.80
C GLU A 76 16.84 3.85 -13.59
N GLU A 77 16.21 3.05 -14.45
CA GLU A 77 15.01 3.43 -15.19
C GLU A 77 13.82 3.67 -14.26
N ASP A 78 13.58 2.76 -13.29
CA ASP A 78 12.57 2.92 -12.23
C ASP A 78 12.76 4.26 -11.51
N ILE A 79 13.99 4.57 -11.09
CA ILE A 79 14.32 5.80 -10.37
C ILE A 79 14.09 7.03 -11.26
N CYS A 80 14.51 6.99 -12.52
CA CYS A 80 14.40 8.10 -13.46
C CYS A 80 12.94 8.47 -13.71
N ILE A 81 12.09 7.47 -13.99
CA ILE A 81 10.66 7.66 -14.25
C ILE A 81 9.97 8.27 -13.02
N LEU A 82 10.22 7.73 -11.82
CA LEU A 82 9.60 8.24 -10.60
C LEU A 82 10.02 9.67 -10.26
N LYS A 83 11.30 10.03 -10.47
CA LYS A 83 11.78 11.41 -10.30
C LYS A 83 11.17 12.37 -11.31
N LYS A 84 10.98 11.93 -12.55
CA LYS A 84 10.34 12.75 -13.61
C LYS A 84 8.90 13.10 -13.25
N GLU A 85 8.20 12.20 -12.57
CA GLU A 85 6.85 12.43 -12.03
C GLU A 85 6.83 13.25 -10.73
N GLY A 86 7.99 13.72 -10.25
CA GLY A 86 8.12 14.63 -9.12
C GLY A 86 8.06 13.95 -7.74
N LEU A 87 8.25 12.62 -7.67
CA LEU A 87 8.33 11.91 -6.39
C LEU A 87 9.74 11.99 -5.79
N ASN A 88 9.80 12.08 -4.47
CA ASN A 88 11.03 11.80 -3.74
C ASN A 88 11.32 10.30 -3.80
N VAL A 89 12.48 9.92 -4.32
CA VAL A 89 12.85 8.51 -4.52
C VAL A 89 14.03 8.13 -3.65
N HIS A 90 13.88 7.09 -2.84
CA HIS A 90 14.98 6.49 -2.10
C HIS A 90 15.17 5.03 -2.47
N LEU A 91 16.39 4.69 -2.91
CA LEU A 91 16.81 3.31 -3.13
C LEU A 91 17.39 2.74 -1.82
N SER A 92 16.66 1.81 -1.21
CA SER A 92 17.08 1.18 0.04
C SER A 92 18.34 0.35 -0.15
N LYS A 93 19.29 0.46 0.78
CA LYS A 93 20.50 -0.38 0.84
C LYS A 93 20.28 -1.70 1.61
N SER A 94 19.09 -1.90 2.17
CA SER A 94 18.77 -3.09 2.94
C SER A 94 18.58 -4.30 2.04
N LYS A 95 19.05 -5.48 2.47
CA LYS A 95 18.72 -6.75 1.80
C LYS A 95 17.25 -7.15 1.97
N MET A 96 16.51 -6.51 2.89
CA MET A 96 15.07 -6.70 3.03
C MET A 96 14.36 -5.96 1.88
N ASN A 97 13.88 -6.73 0.91
CA ASN A 97 13.28 -6.22 -0.33
C ASN A 97 11.77 -5.97 -0.25
N ALA A 98 11.06 -6.56 0.72
CA ALA A 98 9.62 -6.42 0.86
C ALA A 98 9.21 -5.18 1.67
N LEU A 99 9.67 -3.99 1.28
CA LEU A 99 9.44 -2.75 2.05
C LEU A 99 7.95 -2.41 2.14
N GLY A 100 7.17 -2.70 1.10
CA GLY A 100 5.71 -2.55 1.09
C GLY A 100 4.97 -3.45 2.08
N ASN A 101 5.58 -4.56 2.53
CA ASN A 101 5.05 -5.36 3.63
C ASN A 101 5.45 -4.82 5.01
N MET A 102 6.47 -3.96 5.08
CA MET A 102 7.06 -3.51 6.34
C MET A 102 6.73 -2.05 6.67
N ILE A 103 6.27 -1.27 5.71
CA ILE A 103 5.95 0.15 5.85
C ILE A 103 4.57 0.39 5.24
N VAL A 104 3.73 1.14 5.96
CA VAL A 104 2.48 1.68 5.44
C VAL A 104 2.36 3.14 5.89
N ALA A 105 2.05 4.04 4.98
CA ALA A 105 1.98 5.46 5.27
C ALA A 105 0.87 6.11 4.47
N ASN A 106 0.23 7.12 5.06
CA ASN A 106 -0.53 8.11 4.32
C ASN A 106 0.31 9.40 4.20
N ASN A 107 -0.32 10.54 3.93
CA ASN A 107 0.39 11.81 3.75
C ASN A 107 0.65 12.58 5.05
N LYS A 108 0.28 12.01 6.21
CA LYS A 108 0.40 12.65 7.53
C LYS A 108 1.25 11.83 8.50
N VAL A 109 1.07 10.51 8.50
CA VAL A 109 1.72 9.58 9.41
C VAL A 109 1.83 8.21 8.75
N GLY A 110 2.79 7.41 9.19
CA GLY A 110 2.84 6.00 8.85
C GLY A 110 3.24 5.12 10.01
N PHE A 111 3.21 3.83 9.73
CA PHE A 111 3.59 2.78 10.65
C PHE A 111 4.68 1.94 10.01
N VAL A 112 5.58 1.43 10.84
CA VAL A 112 6.73 0.65 10.39
C VAL A 112 6.97 -0.59 11.24
N SER A 113 7.41 -1.65 10.60
CA SER A 113 7.77 -2.91 11.23
C SER A 113 8.90 -2.71 12.26
N PRO A 114 8.82 -3.33 13.45
CA PRO A 114 9.89 -3.25 14.45
C PRO A 114 11.19 -3.90 13.98
N LYS A 115 11.14 -4.72 12.92
CA LYS A 115 12.30 -5.39 12.30
C LYS A 115 13.15 -4.46 11.43
N LEU A 116 12.67 -3.28 11.05
CA LEU A 116 13.47 -2.35 10.26
C LEU A 116 14.52 -1.63 11.12
N SER A 117 15.71 -1.48 10.52
CA SER A 117 16.79 -0.71 11.12
C SER A 117 16.40 0.77 11.24
N MET A 118 16.93 1.48 12.26
CA MET A 118 16.68 2.92 12.40
C MET A 118 17.14 3.72 11.18
N ALA A 119 18.21 3.29 10.50
CA ALA A 119 18.67 3.95 9.28
C ALA A 119 17.65 3.83 8.15
N THR A 120 17.03 2.66 7.97
CA THR A 120 15.97 2.43 6.98
C THR A 120 14.72 3.25 7.32
N ILE A 121 14.36 3.34 8.60
CA ILE A 121 13.19 4.09 9.05
C ILE A 121 13.37 5.58 8.76
N LYS A 122 14.50 6.17 9.17
CA LYS A 122 14.79 7.59 8.91
C LYS A 122 14.79 7.92 7.42
N ALA A 123 15.42 7.08 6.60
CA ALA A 123 15.41 7.27 5.15
C ALA A 123 13.99 7.22 4.58
N ALA A 124 13.13 6.33 5.10
CA ALA A 124 11.73 6.28 4.69
C ALA A 124 10.93 7.49 5.17
N GLU A 125 11.15 7.97 6.39
CA GLU A 125 10.54 9.21 6.92
C GLU A 125 10.90 10.43 6.06
N ASP A 126 12.19 10.60 5.76
CA ASP A 126 12.70 11.70 4.92
C ASP A 126 12.11 11.64 3.50
N THR A 127 11.94 10.43 2.96
CA THR A 127 11.43 10.22 1.60
C THR A 127 9.93 10.44 1.52
N LEU A 128 9.17 9.87 2.45
CA LEU A 128 7.71 9.95 2.50
C LEU A 128 7.22 11.27 3.10
N GLY A 129 8.08 12.02 3.77
CA GLY A 129 7.75 13.30 4.41
C GLY A 129 6.79 13.16 5.58
N VAL A 130 6.80 12.02 6.29
CA VAL A 130 5.92 11.72 7.42
C VAL A 130 6.65 10.96 8.51
N GLU A 131 6.20 11.09 9.75
CA GLU A 131 6.69 10.30 10.89
C GLU A 131 6.26 8.82 10.74
N LEU A 132 7.17 7.89 11.05
CA LEU A 132 6.92 6.44 11.00
C LEU A 132 6.99 5.82 12.40
N ILE A 133 5.83 5.38 12.88
CA ILE A 133 5.68 4.82 14.23
C ILE A 133 5.87 3.31 14.21
N LYS A 134 6.76 2.80 15.06
CA LYS A 134 6.99 1.36 15.21
C LYS A 134 5.81 0.69 15.88
N THR A 135 5.24 -0.33 15.24
CA THR A 135 4.17 -1.15 15.84
C THR A 135 4.06 -2.51 15.14
N THR A 136 3.24 -3.39 15.70
CA THR A 136 2.73 -4.60 15.04
C THR A 136 1.24 -4.45 14.74
N ILE A 137 0.72 -5.32 13.89
CA ILE A 137 -0.71 -5.42 13.59
C ILE A 137 -1.09 -6.89 13.73
N ALA A 138 -1.93 -7.22 14.72
CA ALA A 138 -2.20 -8.60 15.13
C ALA A 138 -0.93 -9.37 15.54
N GLY A 139 0.04 -8.69 16.14
CA GLY A 139 1.36 -9.26 16.48
C GLY A 139 2.27 -9.52 15.28
N LEU A 140 1.83 -9.19 14.06
CA LEU A 140 2.60 -9.41 12.84
C LEU A 140 3.56 -8.26 12.56
N THR A 141 4.76 -8.61 12.10
CA THR A 141 5.76 -7.64 11.64
C THR A 141 5.56 -7.22 10.19
N THR A 142 4.64 -7.85 9.46
CA THR A 142 4.25 -7.52 8.07
C THR A 142 3.07 -6.56 8.08
N ILE A 143 3.28 -5.39 8.69
CA ILE A 143 2.24 -4.40 8.90
C ILE A 143 1.64 -3.87 7.59
N GLY A 144 2.45 -3.74 6.53
CA GLY A 144 2.01 -3.25 5.22
C GLY A 144 1.19 -4.26 4.44
N SER A 145 1.15 -5.53 4.87
CA SER A 145 0.19 -6.51 4.38
C SER A 145 -1.13 -6.47 5.16
N SER A 146 -1.08 -5.99 6.41
CA SER A 146 -2.11 -6.21 7.44
C SER A 146 -2.88 -4.94 7.79
N LEU A 147 -2.41 -3.76 7.39
CA LEU A 147 -3.02 -2.46 7.61
C LEU A 147 -3.06 -1.71 6.27
N ALA A 148 -4.25 -1.27 5.89
CA ALA A 148 -4.43 -0.30 4.81
C ALA A 148 -4.90 1.02 5.42
N LEU A 149 -4.16 2.08 5.13
CA LEU A 149 -4.30 3.41 5.72
C LEU A 149 -4.32 4.45 4.60
N ASN A 150 -5.41 5.21 4.48
CA ASN A 150 -5.48 6.40 3.64
C ASN A 150 -5.56 7.66 4.53
N ASN A 151 -5.83 8.85 3.97
CA ASN A 151 -5.90 10.08 4.77
C ASN A 151 -7.22 10.25 5.53
N LYS A 152 -8.20 9.36 5.33
CA LYS A 152 -9.58 9.49 5.79
C LYS A 152 -10.01 8.40 6.78
N GLY A 153 -9.36 7.23 6.73
CA GLY A 153 -9.61 6.08 7.59
C GLY A 153 -8.60 4.96 7.39
N PHE A 154 -8.82 3.85 8.09
CA PHE A 154 -7.99 2.66 7.95
C PHE A 154 -8.79 1.37 8.11
N VAL A 155 -8.28 0.29 7.53
CA VAL A 155 -8.75 -1.08 7.77
C VAL A 155 -7.57 -1.95 8.17
N CYS A 156 -7.79 -2.86 9.12
CA CYS A 156 -6.72 -3.72 9.62
C CYS A 156 -7.15 -5.17 9.78
N HIS A 157 -6.14 -6.02 9.96
CA HIS A 157 -6.28 -7.45 10.21
C HIS A 157 -7.34 -7.73 11.28
N PRO A 158 -8.21 -8.76 11.11
CA PRO A 158 -9.34 -9.02 12.00
C PRO A 158 -8.93 -9.29 13.46
N GLN A 159 -7.72 -9.84 13.66
CA GLN A 159 -7.17 -10.17 14.98
C GLN A 159 -6.29 -9.05 15.58
N THR A 160 -6.33 -7.83 15.03
CA THR A 160 -5.58 -6.69 15.58
C THR A 160 -6.06 -6.40 17.00
N THR A 161 -5.13 -6.36 17.96
CA THR A 161 -5.48 -6.14 19.39
C THR A 161 -6.06 -4.75 19.63
N GLU A 162 -6.75 -4.55 20.75
CA GLU A 162 -7.26 -3.23 21.13
C GLU A 162 -6.13 -2.21 21.30
N THR A 163 -4.99 -2.62 21.87
CA THR A 163 -3.82 -1.75 22.04
C THR A 163 -3.25 -1.31 20.70
N GLU A 164 -3.05 -2.23 19.75
CA GLU A 164 -2.56 -1.90 18.41
C GLU A 164 -3.55 -1.02 17.64
N PHE A 165 -4.85 -1.33 17.73
CA PHE A 165 -5.90 -0.54 17.07
C PHE A 165 -5.98 0.88 17.64
N ALA A 166 -5.95 1.02 18.96
CA ALA A 166 -5.96 2.30 19.64
C ALA A 166 -4.72 3.13 19.28
N LEU A 167 -3.55 2.50 19.19
CA LEU A 167 -2.32 3.16 18.73
C LEU A 167 -2.46 3.71 17.31
N VAL A 168 -3.02 2.94 16.38
CA VAL A 168 -3.26 3.43 15.00
C VAL A 168 -4.25 4.59 15.01
N SER A 169 -5.37 4.44 15.72
CA SER A 169 -6.43 5.45 15.79
C SER A 169 -5.95 6.75 16.44
N SER A 170 -5.21 6.69 17.54
CA SER A 170 -4.73 7.87 18.27
C SER A 170 -3.70 8.67 17.48
N ASN A 171 -2.77 7.99 16.81
CA ASN A 171 -1.72 8.67 16.05
C ASN A 171 -2.20 9.22 14.70
N THR A 172 -3.25 8.63 14.13
CA THR A 172 -3.85 9.11 12.88
C THR A 172 -4.98 10.10 13.11
N ASN A 173 -5.61 10.10 14.29
CA ASN A 173 -6.91 10.71 14.56
C ASN A 173 -8.00 10.23 13.58
N LEU A 174 -7.91 8.97 13.13
CA LEU A 174 -8.85 8.36 12.20
C LEU A 174 -9.61 7.21 12.87
N ASN A 175 -10.81 6.96 12.35
CA ASN A 175 -11.56 5.75 12.66
C ASN A 175 -11.17 4.65 11.66
N GLY A 176 -11.27 3.40 12.10
CA GLY A 176 -11.06 2.26 11.25
C GLY A 176 -11.94 1.07 11.62
N VAL A 177 -11.73 -0.04 10.93
CA VAL A 177 -12.42 -1.31 11.23
C VAL A 177 -11.49 -2.49 11.03
N ARG A 178 -11.69 -3.51 11.86
CA ARG A 178 -11.09 -4.83 11.70
C ARG A 178 -11.93 -5.62 10.69
N VAL A 179 -11.35 -6.02 9.57
CA VAL A 179 -12.11 -6.63 8.47
C VAL A 179 -11.25 -7.65 7.73
N THR A 180 -11.90 -8.49 6.94
CA THR A 180 -11.25 -9.38 5.98
C THR A 180 -11.52 -8.92 4.55
N VAL A 181 -10.85 -9.53 3.60
CA VAL A 181 -11.07 -9.35 2.17
C VAL A 181 -11.14 -10.73 1.52
N ASN A 182 -11.61 -10.86 0.28
CA ASN A 182 -11.52 -12.13 -0.47
C ASN A 182 -12.14 -13.35 0.25
N SER A 183 -13.30 -13.20 0.89
CA SER A 183 -13.97 -14.29 1.62
C SER A 183 -13.17 -14.80 2.82
N GLY A 184 -12.74 -13.88 3.69
CA GLY A 184 -12.07 -14.23 4.96
C GLY A 184 -10.55 -14.15 4.95
N TYR A 185 -9.93 -13.68 3.87
CA TYR A 185 -8.48 -13.43 3.82
C TYR A 185 -8.11 -12.26 4.74
N PRO A 186 -7.18 -12.43 5.69
CA PRO A 186 -7.01 -11.46 6.76
C PRO A 186 -5.97 -10.36 6.47
N TYR A 187 -5.16 -10.50 5.41
CA TYR A 187 -4.17 -9.50 5.00
C TYR A 187 -4.80 -8.46 4.08
N VAL A 188 -5.61 -7.58 4.69
CA VAL A 188 -6.49 -6.62 3.99
C VAL A 188 -5.79 -5.80 2.92
N ARG A 189 -4.62 -5.23 3.21
CA ARG A 189 -3.87 -4.38 2.26
C ARG A 189 -3.45 -5.17 1.03
N SER A 190 -3.07 -6.44 1.21
CA SER A 190 -2.65 -7.29 0.09
C SER A 190 -3.81 -7.61 -0.86
N GLY A 191 -5.05 -7.59 -0.37
CA GLY A 191 -6.24 -7.85 -1.19
C GLY A 191 -6.87 -6.63 -1.84
N ILE A 192 -6.33 -5.41 -1.62
CA ILE A 192 -6.93 -4.16 -2.12
C ILE A 192 -5.90 -3.21 -2.72
N ILE A 193 -6.34 -2.37 -3.67
CA ILE A 193 -5.60 -1.21 -4.18
C ILE A 193 -6.45 0.00 -3.82
N TYR A 194 -5.90 0.98 -3.12
CA TYR A 194 -6.72 2.02 -2.52
C TYR A 194 -6.00 3.36 -2.45
N ASN A 195 -6.79 4.42 -2.42
CA ASN A 195 -6.36 5.77 -2.04
C ASN A 195 -7.52 6.50 -1.35
N ASP A 196 -7.54 7.83 -1.38
CA ASP A 196 -8.64 8.61 -0.78
C ASP A 196 -9.93 8.63 -1.61
N SER A 197 -9.90 8.21 -2.88
CA SER A 197 -11.02 8.34 -3.83
C SER A 197 -11.62 7.01 -4.31
N PHE A 198 -10.82 5.95 -4.30
CA PHE A 198 -11.28 4.62 -4.71
C PHE A 198 -10.66 3.50 -3.89
N VAL A 199 -11.34 2.35 -3.93
CA VAL A 199 -10.81 1.06 -3.50
C VAL A 199 -11.16 0.02 -4.55
N PHE A 200 -10.15 -0.63 -5.13
CA PHE A 200 -10.32 -1.88 -5.84
C PHE A 200 -10.08 -3.03 -4.87
N VAL A 201 -10.95 -4.03 -4.89
CA VAL A 201 -10.85 -5.24 -4.07
C VAL A 201 -10.72 -6.48 -4.95
N GLY A 202 -10.07 -7.54 -4.45
CA GLY A 202 -10.02 -8.81 -5.17
C GLY A 202 -11.40 -9.40 -5.45
N TYR A 203 -11.53 -10.12 -6.56
CA TYR A 203 -12.82 -10.62 -7.09
C TYR A 203 -13.62 -11.51 -6.12
N LYS A 204 -12.96 -12.19 -5.17
CA LYS A 204 -13.58 -13.02 -4.13
C LYS A 204 -14.14 -12.24 -2.93
N THR A 205 -13.94 -10.92 -2.87
CA THR A 205 -14.41 -10.11 -1.74
C THR A 205 -15.93 -10.12 -1.67
N THR A 206 -16.49 -10.34 -0.48
CA THR A 206 -17.95 -10.41 -0.29
C THR A 206 -18.57 -9.02 -0.21
N GLY A 207 -19.88 -8.91 -0.42
CA GLY A 207 -20.58 -7.62 -0.32
C GLY A 207 -20.50 -7.00 1.08
N ILE A 208 -20.49 -7.83 2.13
CA ILE A 208 -20.35 -7.38 3.52
C ILE A 208 -18.93 -6.82 3.77
N GLU A 209 -17.89 -7.53 3.31
CA GLU A 209 -16.50 -7.04 3.39
C GLU A 209 -16.34 -5.71 2.64
N MET A 210 -16.91 -5.60 1.43
CA MET A 210 -16.87 -4.37 0.64
C MET A 210 -17.52 -3.19 1.37
N ALA A 211 -18.72 -3.39 1.94
CA ALA A 211 -19.43 -2.33 2.65
C ALA A 211 -18.65 -1.80 3.87
N GLU A 212 -18.01 -2.70 4.63
CA GLU A 212 -17.17 -2.32 5.77
C GLU A 212 -15.90 -1.57 5.32
N ILE A 213 -15.24 -2.03 4.25
CA ILE A 213 -14.05 -1.38 3.70
C ILE A 213 -14.38 0.03 3.18
N GLU A 214 -15.45 0.16 2.40
CA GLU A 214 -15.90 1.44 1.83
C GLU A 214 -16.23 2.44 2.94
N ARG A 215 -17.00 2.00 3.95
CA ARG A 215 -17.36 2.81 5.12
C ARG A 215 -16.13 3.28 5.90
N ALA A 216 -15.17 2.38 6.14
CA ALA A 216 -14.01 2.70 6.95
C ALA A 216 -13.01 3.61 6.23
N LEU A 217 -12.74 3.37 4.94
CA LEU A 217 -11.82 4.18 4.13
C LEU A 217 -12.47 5.47 3.60
N LYS A 218 -13.79 5.63 3.73
CA LYS A 218 -14.56 6.81 3.31
C LYS A 218 -14.35 7.17 1.84
N VAL A 219 -14.45 6.14 1.01
CA VAL A 219 -14.37 6.20 -0.47
C VAL A 219 -15.75 6.06 -1.08
#